data_AF-A0A958TI93-F1
#
_entry.id   AF-A0A958TI93-F1
#
_cell.length_a   1.000
_cell.length_b   1.000
_cell.length_c   1.000
_cell.angle_alpha   90.00
_cell.angle_beta   90.00
_cell.angle_gamma   90.00
#
_symmetry.space_group_name_H-M   'P 1'
#
loop_
_entity.id
_entity.type
_entity.pdbx_description
1 polymer ?
#
loop_
_entity_poly.entity_id
_entity_poly.type
_entity_poly.pdbx_seq_one_letter_code
_entity_poly.pdbx_strand_id
1 'polypeptide(L)'
;MAQQTLSFSRTDSAKFFRTLNKRVNDYFKDNNIKRTGNWKLWLKTVVMFSLFLAPYFLILTLNLPTWSMILLTIVMGIGMAGVGMNVMHDGNHGSFS
;
A
#
# COMPACT_ATOMS: atom_id res chain seq x y z
N MET A 1 4.35 -5.97 40.71
CA MET A 1 4.28 -7.24 39.97
C MET A 1 5.38 -7.23 38.92
N ALA A 2 6.23 -8.25 38.86
CA ALA A 2 7.29 -8.33 37.85
C ALA A 2 6.66 -8.69 36.49
N GLN A 3 6.89 -7.86 35.47
CA GLN A 3 6.42 -8.10 34.11
C GLN A 3 7.18 -9.29 33.53
N GLN A 4 6.53 -10.44 33.35
CA GLN A 4 7.13 -11.55 32.61
C GLN A 4 7.26 -11.17 31.12
N THR A 5 8.47 -11.24 30.60
CA THR A 5 8.73 -11.06 29.17
C THR A 5 8.29 -12.32 28.42
N LEU A 6 7.29 -12.17 27.55
CA LEU A 6 6.85 -13.22 26.65
C LEU A 6 8.02 -13.60 25.72
N SER A 7 8.50 -14.83 25.81
CA SER A 7 9.53 -15.38 24.94
C SER A 7 8.94 -16.49 24.08
N PHE A 8 9.20 -16.43 22.77
CA PHE A 8 8.74 -17.44 21.82
C PHE A 8 9.87 -18.41 21.49
N SER A 9 9.53 -19.70 21.37
CA SER A 9 10.48 -20.72 20.96
C SER A 9 11.03 -20.43 19.56
N ARG A 10 12.36 -20.34 19.43
CA ARG A 10 13.07 -20.10 18.16
C ARG A 10 13.45 -21.39 17.42
N THR A 11 13.33 -22.55 18.07
CA THR A 11 13.72 -23.85 17.50
C THR A 11 12.74 -24.36 16.44
N ASP A 12 11.48 -23.93 16.48
CA ASP A 12 10.39 -24.47 15.64
C ASP A 12 9.54 -23.34 15.02
N SER A 13 10.21 -22.29 14.49
CA SER A 13 9.58 -21.07 13.96
C SER A 13 8.51 -21.34 12.89
N ALA A 14 8.66 -22.39 12.10
CA ALA A 14 7.69 -22.81 11.09
C ALA A 14 6.34 -23.24 11.69
N LYS A 15 6.35 -24.01 12.80
CA LYS A 15 5.11 -24.42 13.49
C LYS A 15 4.41 -23.21 14.12
N PHE A 16 5.18 -22.27 14.67
CA PHE A 16 4.64 -21.02 15.19
C PHE A 16 3.96 -20.21 14.08
N PHE A 17 4.65 -19.96 12.97
CA PHE A 17 4.10 -19.18 11.85
C PHE A 17 2.85 -19.82 11.25
N ARG A 18 2.84 -21.15 11.11
CA ARG A 18 1.66 -21.90 10.66
C ARG A 18 0.48 -21.75 11.61
N THR A 19 0.72 -21.84 12.92
CA THR A 19 -0.33 -21.68 13.95
C THR A 19 -0.84 -20.24 13.99
N LEU A 20 0.05 -19.26 13.89
CA LEU A 20 -0.29 -17.83 13.84
C LEU A 20 -1.17 -17.53 12.63
N ASN A 21 -0.74 -17.91 11.42
CA ASN A 21 -1.51 -17.69 10.20
C ASN A 21 -2.87 -18.37 10.24
N LYS A 22 -2.95 -19.59 10.79
CA LYS A 22 -4.24 -20.28 10.97
C LYS A 22 -5.18 -19.46 11.85
N ARG A 23 -4.73 -19.03 13.03
CA ARG A 23 -5.56 -18.26 13.97
C ARG A 23 -5.98 -16.90 13.39
N VAL A 24 -5.08 -16.23 12.68
CA VAL A 24 -5.40 -14.97 11.98
C VAL A 24 -6.45 -15.21 10.90
N ASN A 25 -6.31 -16.26 10.08
CA ASN A 25 -7.30 -16.63 9.06
C ASN A 25 -8.67 -16.93 9.67
N ASP A 26 -8.70 -17.74 10.73
CA ASP A 26 -9.94 -18.11 11.44
C ASP A 26 -10.63 -16.86 11.99
N TYR A 27 -9.89 -15.92 12.58
CA TYR A 27 -10.45 -14.64 13.04
C TYR A 27 -11.14 -13.84 11.94
N PHE A 28 -10.51 -13.66 10.77
CA PHE A 28 -11.14 -12.95 9.65
C PHE A 28 -12.42 -13.66 9.18
N LYS A 29 -12.41 -15.00 9.14
CA LYS A 29 -13.55 -15.81 8.71
C LYS A 29 -14.71 -15.72 9.70
N ASP A 30 -14.44 -15.93 10.98
CA ASP A 30 -15.45 -15.96 12.04
C ASP A 30 -16.11 -14.58 12.24
N ASN A 31 -15.37 -13.50 11.97
CA ASN A 31 -15.88 -12.12 12.04
C ASN A 31 -16.42 -11.60 10.70
N ASN A 32 -16.43 -12.41 9.63
CA ASN A 32 -16.89 -12.01 8.30
C ASN A 32 -16.16 -10.77 7.74
N ILE A 33 -14.87 -10.65 8.07
CA ILE A 33 -14.01 -9.54 7.64
C ILE A 33 -13.19 -10.00 6.44
N LYS A 34 -13.18 -9.20 5.37
CA LYS A 34 -12.31 -9.45 4.23
C LYS A 34 -10.85 -9.23 4.63
N ARG A 35 -9.97 -10.13 4.21
CA ARG A 35 -8.52 -9.98 4.39
C ARG A 35 -7.91 -8.92 3.47
N THR A 36 -8.63 -8.55 2.43
CA THR A 36 -8.23 -7.55 1.45
C THR A 36 -8.55 -6.14 1.95
N GLY A 37 -7.93 -5.16 1.31
CA GLY A 37 -8.16 -3.75 1.54
C GLY A 37 -9.60 -3.33 1.24
N ASN A 38 -10.00 -2.23 1.87
CA ASN A 38 -11.32 -1.63 1.70
C ASN A 38 -11.31 -0.54 0.62
N TRP A 39 -12.41 0.19 0.49
CA TRP A 39 -12.54 1.26 -0.52
C TRP A 39 -11.44 2.34 -0.42
N LYS A 40 -10.88 2.58 0.78
CA LYS A 40 -9.82 3.58 0.97
C LYS A 40 -8.55 3.23 0.18
N LEU A 41 -8.28 1.94 -0.02
CA LEU A 41 -7.17 1.47 -0.87
C LEU A 41 -7.37 1.91 -2.32
N TRP A 42 -8.59 1.79 -2.83
CA TRP A 42 -8.93 2.20 -4.19
C TRP A 42 -8.86 3.72 -4.37
N LEU A 43 -9.37 4.49 -3.40
CA LEU A 43 -9.23 5.94 -3.41
C LEU A 43 -7.76 6.37 -3.45
N LYS A 44 -6.95 5.80 -2.54
CA LYS A 44 -5.51 6.04 -2.46
C LYS A 44 -4.83 5.76 -3.81
N THR A 45 -5.23 4.67 -4.47
CA THR A 45 -4.72 4.29 -5.80
C THR A 45 -5.06 5.34 -6.85
N VAL A 46 -6.33 5.73 -6.95
CA VAL A 46 -6.78 6.76 -7.91
C VAL A 46 -6.05 8.08 -7.68
N VAL A 47 -5.86 8.49 -6.42
CA VAL A 47 -5.13 9.73 -6.09
C VAL A 47 -3.67 9.64 -6.54
N MET A 48 -2.98 8.53 -6.26
CA MET A 48 -1.57 8.35 -6.64
C MET A 48 -1.39 8.33 -8.17
N PHE A 49 -2.27 7.62 -8.89
CA PHE A 49 -2.26 7.64 -10.35
C PHE A 49 -2.62 9.01 -10.92
N SER A 50 -3.53 9.76 -10.29
CA SER A 50 -3.87 11.12 -10.74
C SER A 50 -2.69 12.06 -10.58
N LEU A 51 -1.95 11.99 -9.47
CA LEU A 51 -0.72 12.76 -9.26
C LEU A 51 0.37 12.46 -10.28
N PHE A 52 0.37 11.26 -10.87
CA PHE A 52 1.28 10.89 -11.93
C PHE A 52 0.76 11.29 -13.32
N LEU A 53 -0.44 10.86 -13.68
CA LEU A 53 -0.98 10.99 -15.03
C LEU A 53 -1.52 12.39 -15.34
N ALA A 54 -2.12 13.08 -14.37
CA ALA A 54 -2.67 14.41 -14.64
C ALA A 54 -1.57 15.42 -15.02
N PRO A 55 -0.45 15.55 -14.29
CA PRO A 55 0.66 16.40 -14.73
C PRO A 55 1.22 16.00 -16.10
N TYR A 56 1.30 14.69 -16.39
CA TYR A 56 1.77 14.19 -17.68
C TYR A 56 0.91 14.69 -18.84
N PHE A 57 -0.41 14.54 -18.74
CA PHE A 57 -1.32 15.01 -19.79
C PHE A 57 -1.40 16.54 -19.86
N LEU A 58 -1.32 17.26 -18.73
CA LEU A 58 -1.30 18.72 -18.73
C LEU A 58 -0.08 19.28 -19.47
N ILE A 59 1.11 18.70 -19.26
CA ILE A 59 2.34 19.11 -19.96
C ILE A 59 2.21 18.87 -21.47
N LEU A 60 1.58 17.77 -21.90
CA LEU A 60 1.47 17.42 -23.31
C LEU A 60 0.39 18.19 -24.06
N THR A 61 -0.68 18.61 -23.37
CA THR A 61 -1.88 19.20 -24.02
C THR A 61 -1.92 20.73 -23.91
N LEU A 62 -1.26 21.31 -22.92
CA LEU A 62 -1.30 22.75 -22.67
C LEU A 62 0.04 23.40 -23.01
N ASN A 63 -0.02 24.59 -23.61
CA ASN A 63 1.18 25.41 -23.84
C ASN A 63 1.53 26.19 -22.57
N LEU A 64 2.24 25.51 -21.67
CA LEU A 64 2.58 26.01 -20.34
C LEU A 64 3.97 26.68 -20.33
N PRO A 65 4.19 27.73 -19.52
CA PRO A 65 5.52 28.30 -19.35
C PRO A 65 6.45 27.31 -18.63
N THR A 66 7.76 27.37 -18.94
CA THR A 66 8.76 26.42 -18.46
C THR A 66 8.75 26.20 -16.95
N TRP A 67 8.55 27.25 -16.15
CA TRP A 67 8.51 27.12 -14.69
C TRP A 67 7.37 26.22 -14.20
N SER A 68 6.21 26.27 -14.84
CA SER A 68 5.06 25.43 -14.50
C SER A 68 5.26 23.98 -14.95
N MET A 69 5.95 23.75 -16.07
CA MET A 69 6.36 22.42 -16.50
C MET A 69 7.33 21.78 -15.50
N ILE A 70 8.28 22.55 -14.94
CA ILE A 70 9.18 22.07 -13.88
C ILE A 70 8.38 21.65 -12.64
N LEU A 71 7.44 22.48 -12.19
CA LEU A 71 6.59 22.17 -11.04
C LEU A 71 5.77 20.89 -11.29
N LEU A 72 5.11 20.79 -12.43
CA LEU A 72 4.34 19.61 -12.82
C LEU A 72 5.21 18.36 -12.91
N THR A 73 6.47 18.49 -13.36
CA THR A 73 7.42 17.37 -13.41
C THR A 73 7.81 16.90 -12.01
N ILE A 74 8.01 17.81 -11.05
CA ILE A 74 8.27 17.44 -9.65
C ILE A 74 7.07 16.69 -9.07
N VAL A 75 5.85 17.20 -9.28
CA VAL A 75 4.61 16.55 -8.83
C VAL A 75 4.47 15.16 -9.46
N MET A 76 4.75 15.04 -10.75
CA MET A 76 4.74 13.76 -11.47
C MET A 76 5.73 12.76 -10.87
N GLY A 77 6.94 13.20 -10.51
CA GLY A 77 7.95 12.37 -9.85
C GLY A 77 7.48 11.85 -8.49
N ILE A 78 6.83 12.69 -7.69
CA ILE A 78 6.19 12.29 -6.43
C ILE A 78 5.08 11.25 -6.69
N GLY A 79 4.25 11.48 -7.72
CA GLY A 79 3.21 10.54 -8.15
C GLY A 79 3.79 9.17 -8.54
N MET A 80 4.85 9.16 -9.35
CA MET A 80 5.52 7.93 -9.79
C MET A 80 6.10 7.13 -8.61
N ALA A 81 6.81 7.81 -7.70
CA ALA A 81 7.32 7.18 -6.48
C ALA A 81 6.18 6.63 -5.60
N GLY A 82 5.06 7.38 -5.51
CA GLY A 82 3.85 6.98 -4.79
C GLY A 82 3.18 5.74 -5.40
N VAL A 83 3.10 5.63 -6.73
CA VAL A 83 2.57 4.42 -7.38
C VAL A 83 3.43 3.21 -7.03
N GLY A 84 4.76 3.33 -7.10
CA GLY A 84 5.68 2.23 -6.78
C GLY A 84 5.67 1.81 -5.31
N MET A 85 5.87 2.75 -4.40
CA MET A 85 6.03 2.44 -2.97
C MET A 85 4.70 2.22 -2.24
N ASN A 86 3.60 2.72 -2.79
CA ASN A 86 2.31 2.70 -2.12
C ASN A 86 1.37 1.69 -2.79
N VAL A 87 1.06 1.89 -4.06
CA VAL A 87 0.08 1.05 -4.78
C VAL A 87 0.65 -0.34 -5.08
N MET A 88 1.85 -0.43 -5.66
CA MET A 88 2.43 -1.72 -6.02
C MET A 88 2.82 -2.54 -4.77
N HIS A 89 3.30 -1.88 -3.72
CA HIS A 89 3.59 -2.52 -2.44
C HIS A 89 2.32 -3.14 -1.81
N ASP A 90 1.22 -2.37 -1.74
CA ASP A 90 -0.07 -2.89 -1.25
C ASP A 90 -0.58 -4.05 -2.12
N GLY A 91 -0.32 -4.01 -3.43
CA GLY A 91 -0.57 -5.11 -4.38
C GLY A 91 0.21 -6.37 -4.08
N ASN A 92 1.51 -6.24 -3.80
CA ASN A 92 2.37 -7.37 -3.46
C ASN A 92 1.98 -8.03 -2.12
N HIS A 93 1.30 -7.28 -1.23
CA HIS A 93 0.71 -7.82 -0.01
C HIS A 93 -0.68 -8.47 -0.20
N GLY A 94 -1.20 -8.53 -1.43
CA GLY A 94 -2.53 -9.10 -1.69
C GLY A 94 -3.67 -8.21 -1.18
N SER A 95 -3.44 -6.91 -1.07
CA SER A 95 -4.48 -6.01 -0.53
C SER A 95 -5.62 -5.75 -1.53
N PHE A 96 -5.40 -5.95 -2.83
CA PHE A 96 -6.44 -5.72 -3.84
C PHE A 96 -7.34 -6.95 -4.10
N SER A 97 -6.88 -8.17 -3.77
CA SER A 97 -7.59 -9.44 -4.06
C SER A 97 -7.13 -10.57 -3.16
#